data_AF-A0A7J9VGH2-F1
#
_entry.id   AF-A0A7J9VGH2-F1
#
_cell.length_a   1.000
_cell.length_b   1.000
_cell.length_c   1.000
_cell.angle_alpha   90.00
_cell.angle_beta   90.00
_cell.angle_gamma   90.00
#
_symmetry.space_group_name_H-M   'P 1'
#
loop_
_entity.id
_entity.type
_entity.pdbx_description
1 polymer ?
#
loop_
_entity_poly.entity_id
_entity_poly.type
_entity_poly.pdbx_seq_one_letter_code
_entity_poly.pdbx_strand_id
1 'polypeptide(L)'
;MESAREDLALLRQDRSGWQELCFDEAVGADGYAYDTAMARRAKALWALQYDRRAEDHGLLRHIAEQEAVCRRKAPLAGLSDEARLAGFLLAEHGEVEDVWTQWAIKRANFDTSTGYDVEHLLAAGVTATIEYVRTSEHEDKDALLKQVLDRRGEPVVTEDELATWFERTSEHFPADPDAEDPLTWVERARLVGDIDAAREYLARWADGRTRDQSTLSQLRYNQSALGDFAAAAETQEEYLSLLSAPRDLAVNWCTLAEYRRKAGQHEAALAALRKCGRVIGAVPNWQHYSMGRTYVKELVLLALAADVRLASEVFAEADGVASTVPRLPATMLAATAEAAERTGHHLRAEHYRERLAQEREQAGAEADRSRG
;
A
#
# COMPACT_ATOMS: atom_id res chain seq x y z
N MET A 1 5.18 17.38 14.58
CA MET A 1 3.83 17.92 14.83
C MET A 1 3.80 19.43 15.01
N GLU A 2 4.77 20.07 15.67
CA GLU A 2 4.80 21.53 15.85
C GLU A 2 4.75 22.31 14.53
N SER A 3 5.64 22.01 13.57
CA SER A 3 5.60 22.63 12.24
C SER A 3 4.26 22.43 11.51
N ALA A 4 3.57 21.29 11.68
CA ALA A 4 2.27 21.08 11.05
C ALA A 4 1.17 21.98 11.66
N ARG A 5 1.26 22.30 12.96
CA ARG A 5 0.36 23.25 13.63
C ARG A 5 0.61 24.68 13.19
N GLU A 6 1.87 25.05 12.98
CA GLU A 6 2.25 26.36 12.44
C GLU A 6 1.73 26.53 11.00
N ASP A 7 1.93 25.51 10.15
CA ASP A 7 1.41 25.50 8.77
C ASP A 7 -0.13 25.63 8.77
N LEU A 8 -0.83 24.90 9.64
CA LEU A 8 -2.28 25.03 9.78
C LEU A 8 -2.72 26.44 10.22
N ALA A 9 -1.99 27.06 11.15
CA ALA A 9 -2.31 28.42 11.59
C ALA A 9 -2.19 29.43 10.44
N LEU A 10 -1.25 29.25 9.52
CA LEU A 10 -1.12 30.05 8.30
C LEU A 10 -2.30 29.79 7.33
N LEU A 11 -2.65 28.52 7.10
CA LEU A 11 -3.76 28.14 6.22
C LEU A 11 -5.13 28.67 6.69
N ARG A 12 -5.32 28.85 8.00
CA ARG A 12 -6.52 29.50 8.57
C ARG A 12 -6.57 31.00 8.33
N GLN A 13 -5.42 31.66 8.30
CA GLN A 13 -5.32 33.11 8.13
C GLN A 13 -5.41 33.53 6.65
N ASP A 14 -4.85 32.70 5.76
CA ASP A 14 -4.78 33.00 4.33
C ASP A 14 -5.25 31.83 3.46
N ARG A 15 -6.44 32.01 2.86
CA ARG A 15 -7.02 31.03 1.93
C ARG A 15 -6.21 30.88 0.64
N SER A 16 -5.34 31.84 0.30
CA SER A 16 -4.48 31.72 -0.88
C SER A 16 -3.51 30.53 -0.76
N GLY A 17 -3.12 30.18 0.48
CA GLY A 17 -2.28 29.02 0.77
C GLY A 17 -2.95 27.67 0.48
N TRP A 18 -4.28 27.62 0.32
CA TRP A 18 -4.99 26.36 0.02
C TRP A 18 -4.62 25.80 -1.36
N GLN A 19 -4.05 26.62 -2.24
CA GLN A 19 -3.56 26.19 -3.55
C GLN A 19 -2.41 25.17 -3.43
N GLU A 20 -1.62 25.23 -2.35
CA GLU A 20 -0.51 24.29 -2.11
C GLU A 20 -0.98 22.89 -1.68
N LEU A 21 -2.26 22.79 -1.31
CA LEU A 21 -2.92 21.54 -0.95
C LEU A 21 -3.56 20.85 -2.16
N CYS A 22 -3.74 21.56 -3.27
CA CYS A 22 -4.34 21.00 -4.48
C CYS A 22 -3.58 19.77 -4.98
N PHE A 23 -4.32 18.77 -5.47
CA PHE A 23 -3.72 17.60 -6.12
C PHE A 23 -2.77 18.05 -7.24
N ASP A 24 -1.52 17.57 -7.19
CA ASP A 24 -0.48 17.90 -8.17
C ASP A 24 0.15 16.62 -8.72
N GLU A 25 -0.20 16.30 -9.97
CA GLU A 25 0.20 15.06 -10.62
C GLU A 25 1.66 15.09 -11.06
N ALA A 26 2.41 14.06 -10.68
CA ALA A 26 3.73 13.77 -11.19
C ALA A 26 3.84 12.29 -11.58
N VAL A 27 4.85 11.94 -12.38
CA VAL A 27 5.11 10.55 -12.78
C VAL A 27 6.44 10.10 -12.18
N GLY A 28 6.40 8.99 -11.45
CA GLY A 28 7.57 8.37 -10.84
C GLY A 28 8.49 7.72 -11.88
N ALA A 29 9.71 7.38 -11.47
CA ALA A 29 10.65 6.65 -12.32
C ALA A 29 10.15 5.26 -12.74
N ASP A 30 9.19 4.71 -12.00
CA ASP A 30 8.47 3.47 -12.29
C ASP A 30 7.32 3.64 -13.29
N GLY A 31 7.06 4.87 -13.75
CA GLY A 31 6.01 5.21 -14.71
C GLY A 31 4.62 5.36 -14.08
N TYR A 32 4.49 5.26 -12.75
CA TYR A 32 3.21 5.45 -12.07
C TYR A 32 2.99 6.91 -11.67
N ALA A 33 1.75 7.38 -11.81
CA ALA A 33 1.36 8.71 -11.35
C ALA A 33 1.32 8.75 -9.81
N TYR A 34 1.78 9.85 -9.23
CA TYR A 34 1.71 10.15 -7.81
C TYR A 34 1.38 11.63 -7.58
N ASP A 35 0.98 11.96 -6.35
CA ASP A 35 0.62 13.32 -5.97
C ASP A 35 1.72 13.98 -5.12
N THR A 36 2.31 15.06 -5.64
CA THR A 36 3.39 15.78 -4.94
C THR A 36 2.89 16.56 -3.71
N ALA A 37 1.60 16.89 -3.64
CA ALA A 37 0.99 17.65 -2.55
C ALA A 37 0.44 16.75 -1.42
N MET A 38 0.46 15.43 -1.60
CA MET A 38 -0.09 14.46 -0.64
C MET A 38 0.45 14.65 0.78
N ALA A 39 1.77 14.79 0.95
CA ALA A 39 2.37 14.96 2.27
C ALA A 39 1.98 16.30 2.93
N ARG A 40 1.74 17.37 2.14
CA ARG A 40 1.27 18.66 2.68
C ARG A 40 -0.17 18.56 3.17
N ARG A 41 -1.06 17.95 2.37
CA ARG A 41 -2.44 17.68 2.79
C ARG A 41 -2.52 16.81 4.04
N ALA A 42 -1.73 15.74 4.08
CA ALA A 42 -1.67 14.86 5.23
C ALA A 42 -1.28 15.60 6.51
N LYS A 43 -0.22 16.43 6.46
CA LYS A 43 0.19 17.27 7.60
C LYS A 43 -0.92 18.22 8.06
N ALA A 44 -1.62 18.87 7.14
CA ALA A 44 -2.74 19.75 7.47
C ALA A 44 -3.88 18.96 8.15
N LEU A 45 -4.23 17.78 7.63
CA LEU A 45 -5.24 16.90 8.24
C LEU A 45 -4.85 16.43 9.64
N TRP A 46 -3.60 16.01 9.86
CA TRP A 46 -3.14 15.61 11.19
C TRP A 46 -3.17 16.78 12.17
N ALA A 47 -2.81 17.99 11.73
CA ALA A 47 -2.93 19.17 12.57
C ALA A 47 -4.39 19.49 12.90
N LEU A 48 -5.29 19.41 11.91
CA LEU A 48 -6.74 19.58 12.08
C LEU A 48 -7.32 18.56 13.04
N GLN A 49 -6.89 17.29 12.96
CA GLN A 49 -7.35 16.22 13.85
C GLN A 49 -7.15 16.55 15.33
N TYR A 50 -6.07 17.24 15.70
CA TYR A 50 -5.71 17.54 17.09
C TYR A 50 -5.99 18.97 17.55
N ASP A 51 -6.31 19.89 16.63
CA ASP A 51 -6.71 21.27 16.93
C ASP A 51 -7.95 21.59 16.10
N ARG A 52 -9.07 20.90 16.36
CA ARG A 52 -10.32 21.03 15.60
C ARG A 52 -11.03 22.33 15.94
N ARG A 53 -11.51 23.07 14.93
CA ARG A 53 -12.33 24.28 15.12
C ARG A 53 -13.49 24.32 14.15
N ALA A 54 -14.60 24.92 14.56
CA ALA A 54 -15.78 25.09 13.71
C ALA A 54 -15.48 25.89 12.43
N GLU A 55 -14.53 26.83 12.49
CA GLU A 55 -14.09 27.65 11.35
C GLU A 55 -13.32 26.86 10.27
N ASP A 56 -12.87 25.64 10.57
CA ASP A 56 -12.07 24.82 9.66
C ASP A 56 -12.90 24.14 8.56
N HIS A 57 -14.23 24.19 8.65
CA HIS A 57 -15.14 23.49 7.74
C HIS A 57 -14.81 23.72 6.26
N GLY A 58 -14.58 24.97 5.87
CA GLY A 58 -14.23 25.30 4.48
C GLY A 58 -12.89 24.72 4.03
N LEU A 59 -11.89 24.67 4.92
CA LEU A 59 -10.58 24.09 4.63
C LEU A 59 -10.69 22.56 4.53
N LEU A 60 -11.43 21.93 5.44
CA LEU A 60 -11.69 20.49 5.44
C LEU A 60 -12.43 20.05 4.17
N ARG A 61 -13.47 20.79 3.77
CA ARG A 61 -14.18 20.54 2.51
C ARG A 61 -13.22 20.62 1.32
N HIS A 62 -12.39 21.65 1.25
CA HIS A 62 -11.38 21.80 0.19
C HIS A 62 -10.41 20.61 0.16
N ILE A 63 -9.86 20.20 1.31
CA ILE A 63 -8.95 19.04 1.38
C ILE A 63 -9.66 17.75 0.96
N ALA A 64 -10.89 17.52 1.41
CA ALA A 64 -11.68 16.34 1.05
C ALA A 64 -11.96 16.27 -0.46
N GLU A 65 -12.26 17.40 -1.10
CA GLU A 65 -12.38 17.50 -2.56
C GLU A 65 -11.07 17.13 -3.26
N GLN A 66 -9.91 17.59 -2.75
CA GLN A 66 -8.61 17.24 -3.32
C GLN A 66 -8.27 15.75 -3.14
N GLU A 67 -8.67 15.12 -2.03
CA GLU A 67 -8.53 13.68 -1.86
C GLU A 67 -9.40 12.92 -2.87
N ALA A 68 -10.64 13.35 -3.14
CA ALA A 68 -11.48 12.78 -4.18
C ALA A 68 -10.84 12.89 -5.58
N VAL A 69 -10.24 14.04 -5.91
CA VAL A 69 -9.50 14.25 -7.17
C VAL A 69 -8.29 13.31 -7.24
N CYS A 70 -7.51 13.22 -6.17
CA CYS A 70 -6.34 12.35 -6.06
C CYS A 70 -6.69 10.89 -6.33
N ARG A 71 -7.72 10.36 -5.66
CA ARG A 71 -8.16 8.97 -5.82
C ARG A 71 -8.68 8.66 -7.23
N ARG A 72 -9.30 9.65 -7.90
CA ARG A 72 -9.83 9.52 -9.26
C ARG A 72 -8.73 9.49 -10.31
N LYS A 73 -7.69 10.30 -10.13
CA LYS A 73 -6.56 10.41 -11.07
C LYS A 73 -5.47 9.36 -10.82
N ALA A 74 -5.34 8.87 -9.59
CA ALA A 74 -4.47 7.76 -9.22
C ALA A 74 -5.30 6.53 -8.76
N PRO A 75 -6.08 5.88 -9.64
CA PRO A 75 -7.02 4.83 -9.25
C PRO A 75 -6.36 3.56 -8.68
N LEU A 76 -5.04 3.40 -8.86
CA LEU A 76 -4.26 2.30 -8.29
C LEU A 76 -3.72 2.59 -6.89
N ALA A 77 -3.87 3.82 -6.38
CA ALA A 77 -3.39 4.23 -5.05
C ALA A 77 -4.34 3.82 -3.90
N GLY A 78 -5.49 3.20 -4.22
CA GLY A 78 -6.47 2.74 -3.25
C GLY A 78 -7.09 3.82 -2.38
N LEU A 79 -7.77 3.39 -1.32
CA LEU A 79 -8.28 4.27 -0.26
C LEU A 79 -7.21 4.46 0.82
N SER A 80 -6.80 5.72 1.03
CA SER A 80 -5.81 6.11 2.04
C SER A 80 -6.46 6.49 3.37
N ASP A 81 -5.69 6.41 4.45
CA ASP A 81 -6.11 6.91 5.77
C ASP A 81 -6.30 8.43 5.76
N GLU A 82 -5.56 9.19 4.92
CA GLU A 82 -5.80 10.62 4.74
C GLU A 82 -7.18 10.91 4.15
N ALA A 83 -7.64 10.12 3.18
CA ALA A 83 -8.98 10.27 2.61
C ALA A 83 -10.07 9.90 3.63
N ARG A 84 -9.84 8.84 4.43
CA ARG A 84 -10.74 8.48 5.55
C ARG A 84 -10.80 9.58 6.60
N LEU A 85 -9.64 10.12 7.01
CA LEU A 85 -9.53 11.18 8.01
C LEU A 85 -10.18 12.47 7.52
N ALA A 86 -9.92 12.91 6.28
CA ALA A 86 -10.58 14.07 5.69
C ALA A 86 -12.10 13.91 5.67
N GLY A 87 -12.56 12.73 5.27
CA GLY A 87 -13.96 12.34 5.29
C GLY A 87 -14.60 12.38 6.67
N PHE A 88 -13.89 11.88 7.68
CA PHE A 88 -14.36 11.82 9.06
C PHE A 88 -14.42 13.22 9.69
N LEU A 89 -13.34 14.00 9.58
CA LEU A 89 -13.31 15.37 10.09
C LEU A 89 -14.38 16.26 9.41
N LEU A 90 -14.64 16.07 8.12
CA LEU A 90 -15.75 16.75 7.43
C LEU A 90 -17.11 16.27 7.96
N ALA A 91 -17.28 14.96 8.19
CA ALA A 91 -18.50 14.38 8.74
C ALA A 91 -18.85 14.94 10.13
N GLU A 92 -17.86 15.25 10.97
CA GLU A 92 -18.07 15.83 12.30
C GLU A 92 -18.73 17.23 12.28
N HIS A 93 -18.69 17.94 11.15
CA HIS A 93 -19.40 19.23 11.01
C HIS A 93 -20.91 19.05 10.81
N GLY A 94 -21.38 17.88 10.35
CA GLY A 94 -22.80 17.57 10.22
C GLY A 94 -23.57 18.41 9.19
N GLU A 95 -22.89 19.03 8.22
CA GLU A 95 -23.52 19.83 7.18
C GLU A 95 -24.05 18.94 6.04
N VAL A 96 -25.34 19.07 5.72
CA VAL A 96 -26.02 18.15 4.79
C VAL A 96 -25.50 18.25 3.35
N GLU A 97 -25.02 19.43 2.95
CA GLU A 97 -24.43 19.68 1.64
C GLU A 97 -23.13 18.89 1.41
N ASP A 98 -22.42 18.49 2.47
CA ASP A 98 -21.18 17.72 2.37
C ASP A 98 -21.38 16.32 1.82
N VAL A 99 -22.63 15.82 1.76
CA VAL A 99 -22.98 14.55 1.12
C VAL A 99 -22.41 14.42 -0.29
N TRP A 100 -22.31 15.52 -1.05
CA TRP A 100 -21.76 15.50 -2.41
C TRP A 100 -20.23 15.37 -2.43
N THR A 101 -19.54 15.99 -1.48
CA THR A 101 -18.09 15.83 -1.30
C THR A 101 -17.76 14.41 -0.84
N GLN A 102 -18.52 13.89 0.13
CA GLN A 102 -18.41 12.51 0.61
C GLN A 102 -18.66 11.50 -0.52
N TRP A 103 -19.65 11.77 -1.36
CA TRP A 103 -19.96 10.98 -2.54
C TRP A 103 -18.86 11.01 -3.59
N ALA A 104 -18.23 12.17 -3.80
CA ALA A 104 -17.11 12.32 -4.72
C ALA A 104 -15.91 11.47 -4.29
N ILE A 105 -15.62 11.38 -2.98
CA ILE A 105 -14.59 10.47 -2.44
C ILE A 105 -15.00 9.02 -2.68
N LYS A 106 -16.20 8.62 -2.25
CA LYS A 106 -16.67 7.23 -2.38
C LYS A 106 -16.60 6.73 -3.83
N ARG A 107 -16.95 7.57 -4.81
CA ARG A 107 -16.95 7.20 -6.23
C ARG A 107 -15.63 7.40 -6.97
N ALA A 108 -14.58 7.85 -6.30
CA ALA A 108 -13.35 8.21 -6.98
C ALA A 108 -12.69 7.02 -7.69
N ASN A 109 -12.67 5.83 -7.07
CA ASN A 109 -12.19 4.59 -7.68
C ASN A 109 -12.88 3.35 -7.07
N PHE A 110 -12.40 2.15 -7.43
CA PHE A 110 -12.95 0.87 -6.95
C PHE A 110 -12.74 0.69 -5.43
N ASP A 111 -11.56 1.04 -4.93
CA ASP A 111 -11.20 0.85 -3.53
C ASP A 111 -11.95 1.84 -2.62
N THR A 112 -12.20 3.07 -3.07
CA THR A 112 -13.07 4.01 -2.34
C THR A 112 -14.52 3.57 -2.38
N SER A 113 -14.99 3.02 -3.50
CA SER A 113 -16.38 2.57 -3.64
C SER A 113 -16.71 1.48 -2.62
N THR A 114 -15.76 0.57 -2.42
CA THR A 114 -15.89 -0.60 -1.53
C THR A 114 -15.46 -0.32 -0.09
N GLY A 115 -14.40 0.46 0.13
CA GLY A 115 -13.78 0.64 1.44
C GLY A 115 -14.12 1.94 2.17
N TYR A 116 -14.74 2.92 1.49
CA TYR A 116 -15.22 4.15 2.11
C TYR A 116 -16.63 3.92 2.62
N ASP A 117 -16.81 4.04 3.93
CA ASP A 117 -18.04 3.69 4.63
C ASP A 117 -19.24 4.50 4.10
N VAL A 118 -20.42 3.90 4.07
CA VAL A 118 -21.64 4.57 3.56
C VAL A 118 -22.15 5.61 4.57
N GLU A 119 -21.80 5.43 5.84
CA GLU A 119 -22.06 6.30 6.98
C GLU A 119 -21.50 7.72 6.77
N HIS A 120 -20.35 7.86 6.09
CA HIS A 120 -19.85 9.17 5.67
C HIS A 120 -20.86 9.96 4.83
N LEU A 121 -21.63 9.29 3.97
CA LEU A 121 -22.65 9.95 3.14
C LEU A 121 -23.81 10.46 3.97
N LEU A 122 -24.08 9.84 5.13
CA LEU A 122 -25.24 10.11 5.97
C LEU A 122 -24.87 10.88 7.24
N ALA A 123 -23.64 11.42 7.32
CA ALA A 123 -23.06 12.04 8.51
C ALA A 123 -23.87 13.21 9.10
N ALA A 124 -24.65 13.93 8.28
CA ALA A 124 -25.55 14.99 8.73
C ALA A 124 -26.87 14.47 9.36
N GLY A 125 -26.97 13.15 9.58
CA GLY A 125 -28.17 12.44 9.98
C GLY A 125 -28.81 11.71 8.80
N VAL A 126 -29.26 10.47 9.03
CA VAL A 126 -29.79 9.59 7.98
C VAL A 126 -31.01 10.23 7.31
N THR A 127 -31.98 10.66 8.11
CA THR A 127 -33.24 11.23 7.60
C THR A 127 -32.98 12.54 6.85
N ALA A 128 -32.26 13.47 7.48
CA ALA A 128 -31.98 14.80 6.93
C ALA A 128 -31.25 14.72 5.59
N THR A 129 -30.24 13.85 5.49
CA THR A 129 -29.48 13.64 4.26
C THR A 129 -30.35 13.09 3.13
N ILE A 130 -31.15 12.06 3.40
CA ILE A 130 -32.00 11.44 2.36
C ILE A 130 -33.04 12.43 1.84
N GLU A 131 -33.66 13.23 2.72
CA GLU A 131 -34.61 14.26 2.32
C GLU A 131 -33.95 15.35 1.45
N TYR A 132 -32.78 15.80 1.84
CA TYR A 132 -31.99 16.75 1.07
C TYR A 132 -31.63 16.20 -0.32
N VAL A 133 -31.11 14.98 -0.41
CA VAL A 133 -30.76 14.35 -1.70
C VAL A 133 -32.00 14.18 -2.58
N ARG A 134 -33.14 13.77 -2.01
CA ARG A 134 -34.42 13.62 -2.75
C ARG A 134 -34.92 14.94 -3.34
N THR A 135 -34.60 16.07 -2.73
CA THR A 135 -35.02 17.41 -3.20
C THR A 135 -33.95 18.14 -4.01
N SER A 136 -32.73 17.60 -4.04
CA SER A 136 -31.64 18.14 -4.85
C SER A 136 -31.85 17.92 -6.35
N GLU A 137 -31.23 18.79 -7.16
CA GLU A 137 -31.12 18.73 -8.62
C GLU A 137 -29.75 18.18 -9.07
N HIS A 138 -28.93 17.66 -8.15
CA HIS A 138 -27.60 17.15 -8.46
C HIS A 138 -27.67 15.94 -9.41
N GLU A 139 -26.79 15.91 -10.42
CA GLU A 139 -26.80 14.88 -11.49
C GLU A 139 -26.68 13.45 -10.96
N ASP A 140 -25.94 13.28 -9.87
CA ASP A 140 -25.69 11.98 -9.24
C ASP A 140 -26.73 11.55 -8.21
N LYS A 141 -27.81 12.30 -8.03
CA LYS A 141 -28.86 12.03 -7.04
C LYS A 141 -29.34 10.57 -7.04
N ASP A 142 -29.72 10.05 -8.20
CA ASP A 142 -30.27 8.69 -8.29
C ASP A 142 -29.21 7.63 -7.95
N ALA A 143 -27.95 7.86 -8.33
CA ALA A 143 -26.85 6.97 -8.03
C ALA A 143 -26.55 6.96 -6.52
N LEU A 144 -26.61 8.12 -5.86
CA LEU A 144 -26.42 8.24 -4.41
C LEU A 144 -27.58 7.58 -3.66
N LEU A 145 -28.83 7.86 -4.03
CA LEU A 145 -30.01 7.24 -3.42
C LEU A 145 -29.95 5.71 -3.51
N LYS A 146 -29.47 5.16 -4.63
CA LYS A 146 -29.27 3.71 -4.78
C LYS A 146 -28.20 3.15 -3.83
N GLN A 147 -27.24 3.97 -3.41
CA GLN A 147 -26.19 3.56 -2.48
C GLN A 147 -26.69 3.56 -1.03
N VAL A 148 -27.53 4.51 -0.66
CA VAL A 148 -27.97 4.72 0.74
C VAL A 148 -29.34 4.13 1.04
N LEU A 149 -30.09 3.69 0.02
CA LEU A 149 -31.38 3.02 0.17
C LEU A 149 -31.30 1.55 -0.27
N ASP A 150 -32.02 0.70 0.44
CA ASP A 150 -32.20 -0.70 0.09
C ASP A 150 -33.22 -0.87 -1.06
N ARG A 151 -33.53 -2.12 -1.43
CA ARG A 151 -34.50 -2.40 -2.51
C ARG A 151 -35.94 -2.00 -2.19
N ARG A 152 -36.26 -1.72 -0.93
CA ARG A 152 -37.58 -1.28 -0.44
C ARG A 152 -37.65 0.24 -0.34
N GLY A 153 -36.54 0.95 -0.55
CA GLY A 153 -36.44 2.40 -0.42
C GLY A 153 -36.20 2.86 1.01
N GLU A 154 -35.84 1.94 1.92
CA GLU A 154 -35.48 2.23 3.30
C GLU A 154 -33.98 2.50 3.42
N PRO A 155 -33.54 3.34 4.38
CA PRO A 155 -32.11 3.57 4.60
C PRO A 155 -31.34 2.28 4.88
N VAL A 156 -30.15 2.14 4.29
CA VAL A 156 -29.25 0.98 4.54
C VAL A 156 -28.49 1.08 5.87
N VAL A 157 -28.51 2.26 6.49
CA VAL A 157 -27.93 2.58 7.80
C VAL A 157 -28.99 3.27 8.63
N THR A 158 -29.10 2.88 9.88
CA THR A 158 -29.94 3.52 10.90
C THR A 158 -29.20 4.62 11.65
N GLU A 159 -29.91 5.52 12.34
CA GLU A 159 -29.26 6.57 13.15
C GLU A 159 -28.38 5.98 14.27
N ASP A 160 -28.77 4.84 14.85
CA ASP A 160 -27.99 4.15 15.90
C ASP A 160 -26.69 3.53 15.33
N GLU A 161 -26.74 2.97 14.12
CA GLU A 161 -25.56 2.47 13.41
C GLU A 161 -24.63 3.62 13.01
N LEU A 162 -25.19 4.76 12.58
CA LEU A 162 -24.42 5.96 12.29
C LEU A 162 -23.70 6.49 13.55
N ALA A 163 -24.38 6.54 14.69
CA ALA A 163 -23.77 6.92 15.96
C ALA A 163 -22.64 5.95 16.37
N THR A 164 -22.88 4.64 16.24
CA THR A 164 -21.86 3.60 16.50
C THR A 164 -20.65 3.74 15.58
N TRP A 165 -20.88 4.13 14.33
CA TRP A 165 -19.81 4.39 13.36
C TRP A 165 -18.98 5.61 13.77
N PHE A 166 -19.60 6.71 14.21
CA PHE A 166 -18.87 7.88 14.73
C PHE A 166 -17.99 7.51 15.92
N GLU A 167 -18.51 6.74 16.89
CA GLU A 167 -17.75 6.28 18.05
C GLU A 167 -16.51 5.49 17.63
N ARG A 168 -16.69 4.43 16.83
CA ARG A 168 -15.58 3.61 16.32
C ARG A 168 -14.57 4.41 15.51
N THR A 169 -15.04 5.34 14.68
CA THR A 169 -14.15 6.13 13.82
C THR A 169 -13.37 7.16 14.64
N SER A 170 -13.96 7.69 15.71
CA SER A 170 -13.26 8.55 16.67
C SER A 170 -12.18 7.80 17.48
N GLU A 171 -12.37 6.50 17.74
CA GLU A 171 -11.32 5.64 18.32
C GLU A 171 -10.18 5.40 17.35
N HIS A 172 -10.49 5.26 16.06
CA HIS A 172 -9.48 5.10 15.00
C HIS A 172 -8.72 6.40 14.71
N PHE A 173 -9.38 7.56 14.82
CA PHE A 173 -8.79 8.90 14.64
C PHE A 173 -8.92 9.72 15.93
N PRO A 174 -8.14 9.40 16.98
CA PRO A 174 -8.26 10.04 18.27
C PRO A 174 -7.96 11.55 18.18
N ALA A 175 -8.63 12.35 19.00
CA ALA A 175 -8.36 13.79 19.10
C ALA A 175 -7.10 14.13 19.92
N ASP A 176 -6.59 13.16 20.69
CA ASP A 176 -5.37 13.29 21.47
C ASP A 176 -4.21 12.60 20.74
N PRO A 177 -3.12 13.31 20.39
CA PRO A 177 -1.95 12.69 19.76
C PRO A 177 -1.28 11.61 20.63
N ASP A 178 -1.42 11.66 21.96
CA ASP A 178 -0.84 10.65 22.86
C ASP A 178 -1.66 9.35 22.88
N ALA A 179 -2.89 9.37 22.36
CA ALA A 179 -3.76 8.20 22.23
C ALA A 179 -3.56 7.43 20.91
N GLU A 180 -2.74 7.95 19.99
CA GLU A 180 -2.43 7.29 18.72
C GLU A 180 -1.64 5.99 18.89
N ASP A 181 -1.88 5.02 18.01
CA ASP A 181 -0.99 3.86 17.89
C ASP A 181 0.39 4.35 17.43
N PRO A 182 1.49 3.96 18.09
CA PRO A 182 2.84 4.23 17.61
C PRO A 182 3.08 3.88 16.13
N LEU A 183 2.40 2.87 15.55
CA LEU A 183 2.48 2.58 14.11
C LEU A 183 1.89 3.69 13.24
N THR A 184 0.84 4.38 13.69
CA THR A 184 0.33 5.59 13.00
C THR A 184 1.47 6.60 12.87
N TRP A 185 2.25 6.81 13.93
CA TRP A 185 3.39 7.71 13.88
C TRP A 185 4.52 7.23 12.96
N VAL A 186 4.75 5.92 12.84
CA VAL A 186 5.68 5.35 11.85
C VAL A 186 5.25 5.70 10.42
N GLU A 187 3.98 5.49 10.10
CA GLU A 187 3.42 5.74 8.76
C GLU A 187 3.47 7.22 8.39
N ARG A 188 3.08 8.09 9.32
CA ARG A 188 3.13 9.55 9.13
C ARG A 188 4.56 10.06 8.93
N ALA A 189 5.50 9.58 9.74
CA ALA A 189 6.92 9.93 9.61
C ALA A 189 7.49 9.47 8.26
N ARG A 190 7.14 8.25 7.81
CA ARG A 190 7.49 7.76 6.47
C ARG A 190 6.92 8.63 5.36
N LEU A 191 5.66 9.01 5.45
CA LEU A 191 4.98 9.83 4.43
C LEU A 191 5.69 11.17 4.21
N VAL A 192 6.24 11.78 5.27
CA VAL A 192 6.95 13.06 5.19
C VAL A 192 8.47 12.91 4.99
N GLY A 193 8.96 11.67 4.87
CA GLY A 193 10.38 11.35 4.66
C GLY A 193 11.26 11.41 5.91
N ASP A 194 10.67 11.49 7.12
CA ASP A 194 11.41 11.50 8.39
C ASP A 194 11.66 10.06 8.87
N ILE A 195 12.66 9.42 8.24
CA ILE A 195 12.98 8.01 8.49
C ILE A 195 13.51 7.78 9.92
N ASP A 196 14.21 8.75 10.50
CA ASP A 196 14.77 8.62 11.84
C ASP A 196 13.67 8.66 12.91
N ALA A 197 12.71 9.57 12.79
CA ALA A 197 11.52 9.56 13.65
C ALA A 197 10.72 8.27 13.48
N ALA A 198 10.56 7.78 12.23
CA ALA A 198 9.85 6.54 11.98
C ALA A 198 10.51 5.32 12.66
N ARG A 199 11.85 5.28 12.72
CA ARG A 199 12.59 4.24 13.46
C ARG A 199 12.36 4.33 14.95
N GLU A 200 12.38 5.54 15.51
CA GLU A 200 12.11 5.75 16.94
C GLU A 200 10.70 5.31 17.33
N TYR A 201 9.68 5.68 16.55
CA TYR A 201 8.31 5.25 16.79
C TYR A 201 8.15 3.73 16.66
N LEU A 202 8.81 3.10 15.70
CA LEU A 202 8.78 1.64 15.56
C LEU A 202 9.45 0.94 16.75
N ALA A 203 10.55 1.49 17.26
CA ALA A 203 11.21 0.97 18.46
C ALA A 203 10.29 1.09 19.68
N ARG A 204 9.63 2.24 19.87
CA ARG A 204 8.62 2.45 20.93
C ARG A 204 7.44 1.50 20.79
N TRP A 205 6.97 1.27 19.56
CA TRP A 205 5.89 0.32 19.31
C TRP A 205 6.29 -1.10 19.73
N ALA A 206 7.52 -1.52 19.42
CA ALA A 206 8.00 -2.86 19.69
C ALA A 206 8.41 -3.11 21.16
N ASP A 207 8.71 -2.04 21.91
CA ASP A 207 9.20 -2.15 23.29
C ASP A 207 8.20 -2.86 24.21
N GLY A 208 8.71 -3.79 25.03
CA GLY A 208 7.91 -4.59 25.96
C GLY A 208 6.90 -5.57 25.34
N ARG A 209 6.72 -5.60 24.01
CA ARG A 209 5.75 -6.50 23.36
C ARG A 209 6.25 -7.95 23.29
N THR A 210 5.31 -8.89 23.43
CA THR A 210 5.56 -10.31 23.18
C THR A 210 5.88 -10.53 21.71
N ARG A 211 6.97 -11.25 21.43
CA ARG A 211 7.44 -11.53 20.07
C ARG A 211 6.69 -12.73 19.44
N ASP A 212 5.38 -12.57 19.28
CA ASP A 212 4.52 -13.54 18.60
C ASP A 212 4.48 -13.32 17.07
N GLN A 213 3.74 -14.18 16.36
CA GLN A 213 3.66 -14.10 14.89
C GLN A 213 3.13 -12.75 14.39
N SER A 214 2.17 -12.15 15.10
CA SER A 214 1.58 -10.86 14.72
C SER A 214 2.60 -9.74 14.86
N THR A 215 3.24 -9.67 16.02
CA THR A 215 4.22 -8.64 16.37
C THR A 215 5.43 -8.70 15.44
N LEU A 216 5.98 -9.90 15.22
CA LEU A 216 7.11 -10.08 14.31
C LEU A 216 6.73 -9.78 12.85
N SER A 217 5.48 -10.02 12.44
CA SER A 217 4.99 -9.67 11.11
C SER A 217 4.94 -8.16 10.89
N GLN A 218 4.40 -7.41 11.85
CA GLN A 218 4.36 -5.95 11.77
C GLN A 218 5.77 -5.35 11.86
N LEU A 219 6.63 -5.89 12.72
CA LEU A 219 8.00 -5.40 12.89
C LEU A 219 8.83 -5.57 11.61
N ARG A 220 8.84 -6.77 11.00
CA ARG A 220 9.59 -7.00 9.76
C ARG A 220 9.07 -6.14 8.59
N TYR A 221 7.74 -5.96 8.53
CA TYR A 221 7.11 -5.16 7.47
C TYR A 221 7.62 -3.73 7.55
N ASN A 222 7.50 -3.12 8.72
CA ASN A 222 7.92 -1.73 8.93
C ASN A 222 9.44 -1.56 8.82
N GLN A 223 10.26 -2.47 9.36
CA GLN A 223 11.72 -2.43 9.18
C GLN A 223 12.11 -2.44 7.70
N SER A 224 11.52 -3.34 6.90
CA SER A 224 11.80 -3.42 5.46
C SER A 224 11.30 -2.19 4.70
N ALA A 225 10.18 -1.61 5.12
CA ALA A 225 9.62 -0.40 4.53
C ALA A 225 10.45 0.86 4.85
N LEU A 226 11.21 0.84 5.95
CA LEU A 226 12.21 1.85 6.32
C LEU A 226 13.59 1.61 5.68
N GLY A 227 13.73 0.57 4.86
CA GLY A 227 15.00 0.18 4.24
C GLY A 227 15.99 -0.50 5.19
N ASP A 228 15.59 -0.80 6.44
CA ASP A 228 16.42 -1.53 7.39
C ASP A 228 16.30 -3.04 7.16
N PHE A 229 16.86 -3.48 6.03
CA PHE A 229 16.78 -4.88 5.61
C PHE A 229 17.59 -5.82 6.49
N ALA A 230 18.61 -5.32 7.20
CA ALA A 230 19.38 -6.12 8.14
C ALA A 230 18.53 -6.47 9.37
N ALA A 231 17.90 -5.47 10.00
CA ALA A 231 16.99 -5.72 11.12
C ALA A 231 15.75 -6.54 10.70
N ALA A 232 15.20 -6.28 9.50
CA ALA A 232 14.10 -7.07 8.95
C ALA A 232 14.47 -8.55 8.77
N ALA A 233 15.71 -8.84 8.35
CA ALA A 233 16.20 -10.21 8.22
C ALA A 233 16.31 -10.92 9.58
N GLU A 234 16.82 -10.25 10.62
CA GLU A 234 16.89 -10.80 11.97
C GLU A 234 15.51 -11.14 12.53
N THR A 235 14.56 -10.20 12.43
CA THR A 235 13.16 -10.41 12.83
C THR A 235 12.51 -11.56 12.03
N GLN A 236 12.84 -11.69 10.74
CA GLN A 236 12.33 -12.77 9.89
C GLN A 236 12.85 -14.15 10.30
N GLU A 237 14.08 -14.26 10.79
CA GLU A 237 14.61 -15.53 11.32
C GLU A 237 13.86 -15.99 12.57
N GLU A 238 13.53 -15.06 13.45
CA GLU A 238 12.71 -15.37 14.61
C GLU A 238 11.30 -15.77 14.20
N TYR A 239 10.68 -15.05 13.26
CA TYR A 239 9.36 -15.42 12.75
C TYR A 239 9.34 -16.81 12.13
N LEU A 240 10.38 -17.18 11.38
CA LEU A 240 10.54 -18.51 10.81
C LEU A 240 10.53 -19.62 11.86
N SER A 241 11.03 -19.35 13.08
CA SER A 241 11.02 -20.32 14.18
C SER A 241 9.61 -20.65 14.69
N LEU A 242 8.63 -19.77 14.42
CA LEU A 242 7.23 -19.94 14.82
C LEU A 242 6.40 -20.68 13.77
N LEU A 243 6.98 -21.02 12.62
CA LEU A 243 6.30 -21.67 11.51
C LEU A 243 6.62 -23.16 11.44
N SER A 244 5.64 -23.95 11.01
CA SER A 244 5.77 -25.41 10.89
C SER A 244 5.33 -25.97 9.54
N ALA A 245 4.40 -25.30 8.85
CA ALA A 245 3.90 -25.77 7.57
C ALA A 245 4.95 -25.58 6.45
N PRO A 246 5.24 -26.60 5.61
CA PRO A 246 6.25 -26.49 4.55
C PRO A 246 5.99 -25.34 3.57
N ARG A 247 4.73 -25.08 3.24
CA ARG A 247 4.35 -23.96 2.37
C ARG A 247 4.75 -22.60 2.96
N ASP A 248 4.42 -22.39 4.23
CA ASP A 248 4.70 -21.12 4.91
C ASP A 248 6.19 -20.93 5.13
N LEU A 249 6.90 -22.01 5.50
CA LEU A 249 8.35 -22.02 5.61
C LEU A 249 9.02 -21.66 4.28
N ALA A 250 8.61 -22.25 3.14
CA ALA A 250 9.21 -21.96 1.84
C ALA A 250 9.06 -20.48 1.45
N VAL A 251 7.86 -19.91 1.60
CA VAL A 251 7.61 -18.48 1.34
C VAL A 251 8.49 -17.61 2.23
N ASN A 252 8.56 -17.93 3.53
CA ASN A 252 9.28 -17.11 4.49
C ASN A 252 10.81 -17.24 4.39
N TRP A 253 11.34 -18.38 3.92
CA TRP A 253 12.77 -18.51 3.58
C TRP A 253 13.13 -17.67 2.33
N CYS A 254 12.23 -17.57 1.34
CA CYS A 254 12.42 -16.65 0.21
C CYS A 254 12.44 -15.19 0.68
N THR A 255 11.50 -14.79 1.55
CA THR A 255 11.48 -13.43 2.11
C THR A 255 12.75 -13.11 2.89
N LEU A 256 13.26 -14.05 3.68
CA LEU A 256 14.55 -13.86 4.38
C LEU A 256 15.71 -13.67 3.40
N ALA A 257 15.74 -14.45 2.32
CA ALA A 257 16.77 -14.28 1.29
C ALA A 257 16.70 -12.91 0.61
N GLU A 258 15.49 -12.41 0.34
CA GLU A 258 15.27 -11.08 -0.21
C GLU A 258 15.84 -10.00 0.72
N TYR A 259 15.50 -10.03 2.01
CA TYR A 259 16.01 -9.07 3.00
C TYR A 259 17.52 -9.12 3.10
N ARG A 260 18.11 -10.31 3.20
CA ARG A 260 19.58 -10.47 3.26
C ARG A 260 20.27 -9.96 2.00
N ARG A 261 19.69 -10.21 0.82
CA ARG A 261 20.22 -9.68 -0.44
C ARG A 261 20.18 -8.14 -0.45
N LYS A 262 19.06 -7.54 -0.06
CA LYS A 262 18.93 -6.07 0.02
C LYS A 262 19.85 -5.44 1.08
N ALA A 263 20.19 -6.18 2.13
CA ALA A 263 21.19 -5.80 3.13
C ALA A 263 22.65 -6.04 2.70
N GLY A 264 22.91 -6.55 1.47
CA GLY A 264 24.25 -6.87 0.98
C GLY A 264 24.86 -8.16 1.57
N GLN A 265 24.09 -8.94 2.32
CA GLN A 265 24.52 -10.20 2.95
C GLN A 265 24.36 -11.40 2.00
N HIS A 266 25.04 -11.36 0.85
CA HIS A 266 24.79 -12.26 -0.28
C HIS A 266 24.99 -13.75 0.04
N GLU A 267 26.03 -14.11 0.78
CA GLU A 267 26.28 -15.50 1.21
C GLU A 267 25.14 -16.02 2.12
N ALA A 268 24.67 -15.18 3.03
CA ALA A 268 23.57 -15.50 3.93
C ALA A 268 22.22 -15.59 3.17
N ALA A 269 22.05 -14.81 2.10
CA ALA A 269 20.92 -14.91 1.19
C ALA A 269 20.92 -16.24 0.43
N LEU A 270 22.06 -16.67 -0.13
CA LEU A 270 22.18 -17.98 -0.77
C LEU A 270 21.89 -19.12 0.21
N ALA A 271 22.41 -19.04 1.44
CA ALA A 271 22.12 -20.03 2.47
C ALA A 271 20.61 -20.13 2.78
N ALA A 272 19.90 -19.01 2.81
CA ALA A 272 18.44 -18.97 2.98
C ALA A 272 17.71 -19.55 1.75
N LEU A 273 18.13 -19.25 0.52
CA LEU A 273 17.57 -19.83 -0.69
C LEU A 273 17.76 -21.35 -0.74
N ARG A 274 18.93 -21.86 -0.35
CA ARG A 274 19.17 -23.31 -0.26
C ARG A 274 18.28 -23.98 0.79
N LYS A 275 17.97 -23.30 1.91
CA LYS A 275 16.96 -23.79 2.87
C LYS A 275 15.56 -23.78 2.25
N CYS A 276 15.19 -22.72 1.53
CA CYS A 276 13.94 -22.67 0.77
C CYS A 276 13.84 -23.84 -0.22
N GLY A 277 14.87 -24.08 -1.04
CA GLY A 277 14.91 -25.16 -2.03
C GLY A 277 14.68 -26.56 -1.43
N ARG A 278 15.17 -26.81 -0.20
CA ARG A 278 14.90 -28.07 0.51
C ARG A 278 13.45 -28.19 0.97
N VAL A 279 12.89 -27.11 1.53
CA VAL A 279 11.52 -27.12 2.07
C VAL A 279 10.47 -27.12 0.96
N ILE A 280 10.68 -26.32 -0.09
CA ILE A 280 9.75 -26.18 -1.21
C ILE A 280 9.56 -27.50 -1.97
N GLY A 281 10.57 -28.37 -1.98
CA GLY A 281 10.48 -29.71 -2.56
C GLY A 281 9.41 -30.60 -1.90
N ALA A 282 8.99 -30.31 -0.67
CA ALA A 282 7.90 -31.00 0.01
C ALA A 282 6.50 -30.44 -0.34
N VAL A 283 6.42 -29.34 -1.10
CA VAL A 283 5.16 -28.71 -1.52
C VAL A 283 4.75 -29.26 -2.89
N PRO A 284 3.59 -29.93 -3.03
CA PRO A 284 3.15 -30.45 -4.33
C PRO A 284 3.00 -29.36 -5.39
N ASN A 285 3.46 -29.63 -6.62
CA ASN A 285 3.32 -28.75 -7.78
C ASN A 285 3.83 -27.30 -7.57
N TRP A 286 4.79 -27.10 -6.68
CA TRP A 286 5.29 -25.77 -6.32
C TRP A 286 5.78 -24.95 -7.53
N GLN A 287 6.27 -25.63 -8.57
CA GLN A 287 6.74 -25.04 -9.82
C GLN A 287 5.62 -24.35 -10.61
N HIS A 288 4.38 -24.82 -10.47
CA HIS A 288 3.22 -24.29 -11.19
C HIS A 288 2.56 -23.10 -10.48
N TYR A 289 2.91 -22.88 -9.20
CA TYR A 289 2.40 -21.76 -8.42
C TYR A 289 3.32 -20.53 -8.50
N SER A 290 2.84 -19.39 -8.00
CA SER A 290 3.67 -18.17 -7.88
C SER A 290 4.97 -18.42 -7.11
N MET A 291 4.97 -19.36 -6.16
CA MET A 291 6.10 -19.70 -5.31
C MET A 291 7.35 -20.13 -6.11
N GLY A 292 7.22 -21.00 -7.11
CA GLY A 292 8.37 -21.42 -7.93
C GLY A 292 8.97 -20.26 -8.72
N ARG A 293 8.11 -19.36 -9.23
CA ARG A 293 8.55 -18.14 -9.92
C ARG A 293 9.25 -17.16 -8.97
N THR A 294 8.74 -16.98 -7.76
CA THR A 294 9.38 -16.15 -6.73
C THR A 294 10.73 -16.71 -6.31
N TYR A 295 10.86 -18.03 -6.16
CA TYR A 295 12.12 -18.68 -5.80
C TYR A 295 13.19 -18.48 -6.89
N VAL A 296 12.83 -18.71 -8.16
CA VAL A 296 13.72 -18.41 -9.31
C VAL A 296 14.07 -16.93 -9.37
N LYS A 297 13.10 -16.04 -9.13
CA LYS A 297 13.32 -14.59 -9.09
C LYS A 297 14.40 -14.21 -8.09
N GLU A 298 14.33 -14.68 -6.86
CA GLU A 298 15.31 -14.30 -5.84
C GLU A 298 16.70 -14.90 -6.10
N LEU A 299 16.79 -16.10 -6.69
CA LEU A 299 18.07 -16.65 -7.17
C LEU A 299 18.69 -15.76 -8.25
N VAL A 300 17.92 -15.36 -9.28
CA VAL A 300 18.42 -14.49 -10.36
C VAL A 300 18.83 -13.12 -9.84
N LEU A 301 18.01 -12.50 -8.97
CA LEU A 301 18.34 -11.20 -8.39
C LEU A 301 19.58 -11.28 -7.50
N LEU A 302 19.80 -12.39 -6.79
CA LEU A 302 21.04 -12.61 -6.04
C LEU A 302 22.25 -12.75 -6.97
N ALA A 303 22.12 -13.49 -8.08
CA ALA A 303 23.19 -13.59 -9.08
C ALA A 303 23.54 -12.23 -9.72
N LEU A 304 22.58 -11.31 -9.84
CA LEU A 304 22.80 -9.94 -10.32
C LEU A 304 23.45 -9.02 -9.27
N ALA A 305 23.23 -9.27 -7.98
CA ALA A 305 23.74 -8.43 -6.90
C ALA A 305 25.11 -8.88 -6.34
N ALA A 306 25.37 -10.20 -6.34
CA ALA A 306 26.55 -10.79 -5.72
C ALA A 306 27.86 -10.46 -6.46
N ASP A 307 29.01 -10.71 -5.83
CA ASP A 307 30.32 -10.71 -6.51
C ASP A 307 30.40 -11.83 -7.56
N VAL A 308 31.36 -11.73 -8.49
CA VAL A 308 31.46 -12.63 -9.65
C VAL A 308 31.53 -14.11 -9.27
N ARG A 309 32.24 -14.46 -8.19
CA ARG A 309 32.40 -15.86 -7.76
C ARG A 309 31.07 -16.42 -7.29
N LEU A 310 30.41 -15.73 -6.36
CA LEU A 310 29.12 -16.14 -5.82
C LEU A 310 28.03 -16.04 -6.88
N ALA A 311 28.05 -15.02 -7.75
CA ALA A 311 27.10 -14.85 -8.83
C ALA A 311 27.07 -16.04 -9.79
N SER A 312 28.24 -16.58 -10.15
CA SER A 312 28.33 -17.75 -11.03
C SER A 312 27.71 -19.00 -10.39
N GLU A 313 27.99 -19.25 -9.11
CA GLU A 313 27.39 -20.35 -8.33
C GLU A 313 25.87 -20.22 -8.22
N VAL A 314 25.39 -19.04 -7.86
CA VAL A 314 23.95 -18.76 -7.72
C VAL A 314 23.24 -18.87 -9.07
N PHE A 315 23.86 -18.40 -10.16
CA PHE A 315 23.28 -18.49 -11.50
C PHE A 315 23.13 -19.95 -11.95
N ALA A 316 24.11 -20.81 -11.68
CA ALA A 316 23.99 -22.23 -12.00
C ALA A 316 22.78 -22.89 -11.29
N GLU A 317 22.54 -22.55 -10.02
CA GLU A 317 21.33 -22.99 -9.30
C GLU A 317 20.06 -22.38 -9.91
N ALA A 318 20.07 -21.09 -10.25
CA ALA A 318 18.95 -20.40 -10.87
C ALA A 318 18.55 -21.04 -12.21
N ASP A 319 19.51 -21.32 -13.09
CA ASP A 319 19.30 -21.94 -14.40
C ASP A 319 18.71 -23.35 -14.28
N GLY A 320 19.26 -24.15 -13.35
CA GLY A 320 18.75 -25.49 -13.06
C GLY A 320 17.27 -25.46 -12.66
N VAL A 321 16.90 -24.57 -11.74
CA VAL A 321 15.51 -24.45 -11.29
C VAL A 321 14.60 -23.83 -12.35
N ALA A 322 15.05 -22.79 -13.04
CA ALA A 322 14.31 -22.08 -14.09
C ALA A 322 13.88 -23.01 -15.24
N SER A 323 14.65 -24.05 -15.52
CA SER A 323 14.30 -25.08 -16.51
C SER A 323 13.07 -25.91 -16.12
N THR A 324 12.74 -25.98 -14.83
CA THR A 324 11.62 -26.77 -14.28
C THR A 324 10.36 -25.94 -14.03
N VAL A 325 10.46 -24.61 -14.09
CA VAL A 325 9.35 -23.68 -13.83
C VAL A 325 8.75 -23.21 -15.17
N PRO A 326 7.49 -23.57 -15.49
CA PRO A 326 6.87 -23.14 -16.72
C PRO A 326 6.53 -21.64 -16.70
N ARG A 327 6.52 -21.01 -17.89
CA ARG A 327 6.04 -19.64 -18.13
C ARG A 327 6.66 -18.58 -17.20
N LEU A 328 7.98 -18.43 -17.26
CA LEU A 328 8.65 -17.30 -16.64
C LEU A 328 8.24 -16.01 -17.36
N PRO A 329 7.85 -14.94 -16.63
CA PRO A 329 7.43 -13.70 -17.25
C PRO A 329 8.59 -13.01 -17.99
N ALA A 330 8.28 -12.16 -18.97
CA ALA A 330 9.27 -11.47 -19.80
C ALA A 330 10.33 -10.70 -18.99
N THR A 331 9.93 -10.04 -17.91
CA THR A 331 10.86 -9.33 -17.00
C THR A 331 11.88 -10.28 -16.35
N MET A 332 11.44 -11.50 -16.00
CA MET A 332 12.32 -12.52 -15.44
C MET A 332 13.25 -13.10 -16.50
N LEU A 333 12.77 -13.40 -17.71
CA LEU A 333 13.61 -13.90 -18.79
C LEU A 333 14.74 -12.90 -19.15
N ALA A 334 14.41 -11.60 -19.16
CA ALA A 334 15.40 -10.55 -19.35
C ALA A 334 16.46 -10.54 -18.24
N ALA A 335 16.03 -10.55 -16.97
CA ALA A 335 16.95 -10.57 -15.83
C ALA A 335 17.82 -11.84 -15.80
N THR A 336 17.28 -13.00 -16.17
CA THR A 336 18.05 -14.25 -16.24
C THR A 336 19.08 -14.21 -17.36
N ALA A 337 18.75 -13.62 -18.52
CA ALA A 337 19.72 -13.44 -19.60
C ALA A 337 20.87 -12.50 -19.20
N GLU A 338 20.56 -11.43 -18.46
CA GLU A 338 21.57 -10.51 -17.92
C GLU A 338 22.48 -11.20 -16.89
N ALA A 339 21.91 -11.98 -15.98
CA ALA A 339 22.67 -12.75 -14.99
C ALA A 339 23.59 -13.78 -15.67
N ALA A 340 23.12 -14.44 -16.74
CA ALA A 340 23.90 -15.37 -17.53
C ALA A 340 25.10 -14.68 -18.20
N GLU A 341 24.88 -13.51 -18.82
CA GLU A 341 25.94 -12.73 -19.47
C GLU A 341 27.01 -12.29 -18.45
N ARG A 342 26.56 -11.72 -17.32
CA ARG A 342 27.45 -11.26 -16.23
C ARG A 342 28.33 -12.37 -15.67
N THR A 343 27.86 -13.61 -15.72
CA THR A 343 28.56 -14.77 -15.15
C THR A 343 29.31 -15.59 -16.21
N GLY A 344 29.37 -15.14 -17.46
CA GLY A 344 30.11 -15.78 -18.56
C GLY A 344 29.38 -16.95 -19.23
N HIS A 345 28.09 -17.13 -18.98
CA HIS A 345 27.25 -18.20 -19.55
C HIS A 345 26.56 -17.75 -20.85
N HIS A 346 27.34 -17.34 -21.87
CA HIS A 346 26.81 -16.72 -23.09
C HIS A 346 25.73 -17.54 -23.82
N LEU A 347 25.91 -18.86 -23.94
CA LEU A 347 24.90 -19.74 -24.56
C LEU A 347 23.57 -19.75 -23.79
N ARG A 348 23.62 -19.63 -22.46
CA ARG A 348 22.41 -19.49 -21.65
C ARG A 348 21.79 -18.11 -21.81
N ALA A 349 22.60 -17.06 -21.88
CA ALA A 349 22.11 -15.71 -22.13
C ALA A 349 21.33 -15.63 -23.46
N GLU A 350 21.87 -16.22 -24.53
CA GLU A 350 21.18 -16.36 -25.81
C GLU A 350 19.87 -17.13 -25.69
N HIS A 351 19.88 -18.30 -25.06
CA HIS A 351 18.67 -19.11 -24.83
C HIS A 351 17.55 -18.31 -24.15
N TYR A 352 17.86 -17.53 -23.09
CA TYR A 352 16.85 -16.73 -22.39
C TYR A 352 16.37 -15.53 -23.22
N ARG A 353 17.22 -14.93 -24.07
CA ARG A 353 16.82 -13.88 -25.02
C ARG A 353 15.87 -14.40 -26.09
N GLU A 354 16.13 -15.60 -26.62
CA GLU A 354 15.23 -16.25 -27.59
C GLU A 354 13.86 -16.54 -26.97
N ARG A 355 13.83 -17.08 -25.75
CA ARG A 355 12.57 -17.29 -25.01
C ARG A 355 11.82 -15.98 -24.74
N LEU A 356 12.54 -14.91 -24.42
CA LEU A 356 11.94 -13.58 -24.23
C LEU A 356 11.30 -13.06 -25.53
N ALA A 357 11.95 -13.26 -26.67
CA ALA A 357 11.40 -12.87 -27.97
C ALA A 357 10.10 -13.64 -28.27
N GLN A 358 10.08 -14.96 -28.04
CA GLN A 358 8.89 -15.81 -28.21
C GLN A 358 7.73 -15.38 -27.30
N GLU A 359 8.00 -15.09 -26.03
CA GLU A 359 6.98 -14.63 -25.07
C GLU A 359 6.35 -13.31 -25.50
N ARG A 360 7.17 -12.37 -25.99
CA ARG A 360 6.69 -11.06 -26.48
C ARG A 360 5.83 -11.20 -27.74
N GLU A 361 6.20 -12.10 -28.64
CA GLU A 361 5.44 -12.38 -29.86
C GLU A 361 4.07 -13.00 -29.52
N GLN A 362 4.03 -13.95 -28.57
CA GLN A 362 2.78 -14.55 -28.09
C GLN A 362 1.87 -13.53 -27.42
N ALA A 363 2.41 -12.69 -26.53
CA ALA A 363 1.65 -11.63 -25.88
C ALA A 363 1.08 -10.60 -26.88
N GLY A 364 1.85 -10.24 -27.92
CA GLY A 364 1.37 -9.41 -29.03
C GLY A 364 0.22 -10.05 -29.80
N ALA A 365 0.37 -11.33 -30.16
CA ALA A 365 -0.66 -12.08 -30.89
C ALA A 365 -1.93 -12.34 -30.07
N GLU A 366 -1.85 -12.40 -28.74
CA GLU A 366 -3.00 -12.47 -27.82
C GLU A 366 -3.68 -11.11 -27.65
N ALA A 367 -2.91 -10.02 -27.57
CA ALA A 367 -3.44 -8.67 -27.51
C ALA A 367 -4.20 -8.29 -28.80
N ASP A 368 -3.67 -8.67 -29.97
CA ASP A 368 -4.33 -8.46 -31.26
C ASP A 368 -5.61 -9.27 -31.40
N ARG A 369 -5.63 -10.52 -30.90
CA ARG A 369 -6.84 -11.36 -30.86
C ARG A 369 -7.91 -10.89 -29.87
N SER A 370 -7.53 -10.13 -28.84
CA SER A 370 -8.46 -9.57 -27.86
C SER A 370 -9.05 -8.23 -28.32
N ARG A 371 -8.51 -7.66 -29.42
CA ARG A 371 -8.93 -6.38 -30.03
C ARG A 371 -9.77 -6.54 -31.30
N GLY A 372 -9.82 -7.74 -31.88
CA GLY A 372 -10.67 -8.11 -33.02
C GLY A 372 -11.85 -8.94 -32.57
#